data_AF-A0A6L6C046-F1
#
_entry.id   AF-A0A6L6C046-F1
#
_cell.length_a   1.000
_cell.length_b   1.000
_cell.length_c   1.000
_cell.angle_alpha   90.00
_cell.angle_beta   90.00
_cell.angle_gamma   90.00
#
_symmetry.space_group_name_H-M   'P 1'
#
loop_
_entity.id
_entity.type
_entity.pdbx_description
1 polymer ?
#
loop_
_entity_poly.entity_id
_entity_poly.type
_entity_poly.pdbx_seq_one_letter_code
_entity_poly.pdbx_strand_id
1 'polypeptide(L)'
;MVRTHRADGVELTIDAETFSRELVALLPAFLAGQRWYSAVDEPRVELRKVDTLADGWPTLMWLLVEVRGNNGAGVPSWYQVPLGATAERPDHVAESAVLGEISSPRGPTHLFDALADDELALRFAHIVAPDLHPHSARVQGGEQSNTSIVLDERYIMKVFRRVQPGANPDVEVTEALGKVGFGAVPVPVAIWRRNQTDLAVVRRYERSRGEGFELATDSLRELFNRRRPPRDCKLDFAEDARLLGQNVAHLHVALAEAFGAERADGAAWATDMAAQLHRVASGKLDTERIEKIYDRLRT
;
A
#
# COMPACT_ATOMS: atom_id res chain seq x y z
N MET A 1 -27.06 13.60 -33.95
CA MET A 1 -26.27 13.50 -35.19
C MET A 1 -24.83 13.82 -34.83
N VAL A 2 -24.10 12.82 -34.34
CA VAL A 2 -22.71 12.97 -33.86
C VAL A 2 -21.81 12.88 -35.09
N ARG A 3 -21.09 13.96 -35.39
CA ARG A 3 -20.13 14.00 -36.49
C ARG A 3 -18.93 13.12 -36.13
N THR A 4 -18.85 11.96 -36.75
CA THR A 4 -17.63 11.15 -36.82
C THR A 4 -16.59 11.90 -37.66
N HIS A 5 -15.63 12.56 -37.01
CA HIS A 5 -14.40 12.97 -37.68
C HIS A 5 -13.49 11.74 -37.76
N ARG A 6 -13.49 11.07 -38.93
CA ARG A 6 -12.37 10.24 -39.37
C ARG A 6 -11.29 11.20 -39.86
N ALA A 7 -10.17 11.25 -39.16
CA ALA A 7 -8.92 11.82 -39.65
C ALA A 7 -7.90 10.68 -39.76
N ASP A 8 -7.45 10.46 -41.00
CA ASP A 8 -6.27 9.75 -41.47
C ASP A 8 -5.36 9.07 -40.43
N GLY A 9 -5.57 7.76 -40.23
CA GLY A 9 -4.56 6.73 -40.47
C GLY A 9 -3.22 6.73 -39.73
N VAL A 10 -3.04 7.47 -38.64
CA VAL A 10 -1.95 7.25 -37.69
C VAL A 10 -2.56 7.12 -36.30
N GLU A 11 -2.46 5.94 -35.71
CA GLU A 11 -2.87 5.70 -34.32
C GLU A 11 -1.95 6.54 -33.43
N LEU A 12 -2.40 7.73 -33.03
CA LEU A 12 -1.65 8.64 -32.17
C LEU A 12 -1.59 8.02 -30.78
N THR A 13 -0.55 7.24 -30.48
CA THR A 13 -0.31 6.63 -29.17
C THR A 13 0.21 7.70 -28.19
N ILE A 14 -0.20 7.60 -26.92
CA ILE A 14 0.49 8.33 -25.85
C ILE A 14 1.69 7.45 -25.46
N ASP A 15 2.82 7.69 -26.11
CA ASP A 15 4.09 7.15 -25.64
C ASP A 15 4.61 8.04 -24.51
N ALA A 16 4.52 7.51 -23.30
CA ALA A 16 4.87 8.24 -22.10
C ALA A 16 6.35 8.64 -22.02
N GLU A 17 7.24 7.96 -22.76
CA GLU A 17 8.64 8.40 -22.87
C GLU A 17 8.72 9.83 -23.43
N THR A 18 7.81 10.19 -24.33
CA THR A 18 7.73 11.51 -24.98
C THR A 18 7.40 12.64 -23.99
N PHE A 19 6.71 12.34 -22.89
CA PHE A 19 6.29 13.32 -21.87
C PHE A 19 7.09 13.22 -20.56
N SER A 20 8.16 12.44 -20.53
CA SER A 20 8.95 12.19 -19.32
C SER A 20 9.37 13.48 -18.59
N ARG A 21 9.73 14.53 -19.33
CA ARG A 21 10.11 15.83 -18.74
C ARG A 21 8.95 16.53 -18.05
N GLU A 22 7.76 16.50 -18.65
CA GLU A 22 6.56 17.14 -18.10
C GLU A 22 6.06 16.36 -16.88
N LEU A 23 6.06 15.03 -16.95
CA LEU A 23 5.75 14.15 -15.81
C LEU A 23 6.69 14.43 -14.63
N VAL A 24 8.01 14.50 -14.87
CA VAL A 24 9.00 14.79 -13.82
C VAL A 24 8.78 16.16 -13.19
N ALA A 25 8.28 17.15 -13.93
CA ALA A 25 7.96 18.47 -13.39
C ALA A 25 6.74 18.45 -12.45
N LEU A 26 5.75 17.58 -12.72
CA LEU A 26 4.50 17.48 -11.95
C LEU A 26 4.62 16.57 -10.72
N LEU A 27 5.42 15.50 -10.81
CA LEU A 27 5.55 14.47 -9.77
C LEU A 27 5.91 15.00 -8.37
N PRO A 28 6.84 15.96 -8.17
CA PRO A 28 7.20 16.42 -6.83
C PRO A 28 6.02 16.96 -6.03
N ALA A 29 5.19 17.81 -6.65
CA ALA A 29 4.03 18.41 -5.99
C ALA A 29 2.95 17.36 -5.71
N PHE A 30 2.70 16.48 -6.69
CA PHE A 30 1.76 15.37 -6.52
C PHE A 30 2.17 14.45 -5.37
N LEU A 31 3.42 13.97 -5.35
CA LEU A 31 3.95 13.08 -4.32
C LEU A 31 3.86 13.70 -2.92
N ALA A 32 4.21 14.98 -2.79
CA ALA A 32 4.11 15.69 -1.52
C ALA A 32 2.68 15.76 -0.96
N GLY A 33 1.65 15.71 -1.82
CA GLY A 33 0.24 15.66 -1.44
C GLY A 33 -0.25 14.26 -1.03
N GLN A 34 0.55 13.21 -1.23
CA GLN A 34 0.12 11.83 -0.98
C GLN A 34 0.39 11.40 0.45
N ARG A 35 -0.61 10.76 1.07
CA ARG A 35 -0.47 10.20 2.42
C ARG A 35 0.54 9.05 2.51
N TRP A 36 0.74 8.35 1.39
CA TRP A 36 1.67 7.22 1.28
C TRP A 36 3.11 7.63 0.94
N TYR A 37 3.35 8.90 0.67
CA TYR A 37 4.68 9.41 0.40
C TYR A 37 5.44 9.60 1.71
N SER A 38 6.60 8.93 1.83
CA SER A 38 7.52 9.17 2.93
C SER A 38 8.37 10.41 2.60
N ALA A 39 7.96 11.55 3.13
CA ALA A 39 8.62 12.83 2.87
C ALA A 39 10.12 12.79 3.23
N VAL A 40 10.91 13.49 2.43
CA VAL A 40 12.35 13.67 2.62
C VAL A 40 12.70 15.14 2.41
N ASP A 41 13.75 15.62 3.07
CA ASP A 41 14.25 16.97 2.90
C ASP A 41 14.87 17.13 1.50
N GLU A 42 14.59 18.27 0.84
CA GLU A 42 15.09 18.61 -0.50
C GLU A 42 14.97 17.46 -1.53
N PRO A 43 13.73 17.01 -1.85
CA PRO A 43 13.52 15.85 -2.69
C PRO A 43 13.93 16.11 -4.14
N ARG A 44 14.75 15.21 -4.70
CA ARG A 44 14.94 15.05 -6.13
C ARG A 44 14.15 13.86 -6.63
N VAL A 45 13.41 14.06 -7.72
CA VAL A 45 12.54 13.06 -8.32
C VAL A 45 13.07 12.73 -9.72
N GLU A 46 13.24 11.44 -9.99
CA GLU A 46 13.61 10.91 -11.30
C GLU A 46 12.59 9.88 -11.76
N LEU A 47 12.16 9.99 -13.01
CA LEU A 47 11.33 8.97 -13.63
C LEU A 47 12.23 7.88 -14.22
N ARG A 48 12.12 6.67 -13.66
CA ARG A 48 13.02 5.55 -13.97
C ARG A 48 12.45 4.63 -15.02
N LYS A 49 11.12 4.50 -15.03
CA LYS A 49 10.40 3.76 -16.05
C LYS A 49 9.00 4.32 -16.24
N VAL A 50 8.52 4.26 -17.47
CA VAL A 50 7.10 4.35 -17.78
C VAL A 50 6.71 3.20 -18.68
N ASP A 51 5.55 2.61 -18.42
CA ASP A 51 4.93 1.65 -19.32
C ASP A 51 3.48 2.06 -19.57
N THR A 52 3.07 2.11 -20.84
CA THR A 52 1.64 2.19 -21.19
C THR A 52 1.03 0.79 -21.04
N LEU A 53 0.12 0.64 -20.08
CA LEU A 53 -0.54 -0.63 -19.78
C LEU A 53 -1.81 -0.83 -20.60
N ALA A 54 -2.56 0.25 -20.84
CA ALA A 54 -3.70 0.25 -21.76
C ALA A 54 -3.74 1.59 -22.48
N ASP A 55 -3.86 1.55 -23.81
CA ASP A 55 -3.99 2.74 -24.63
C ASP A 55 -5.47 3.05 -24.96
N GLY A 56 -5.75 4.29 -25.33
CA GLY A 56 -7.09 4.83 -25.61
C GLY A 56 -7.48 5.94 -24.64
N TRP A 57 -8.76 6.31 -24.61
CA TRP A 57 -9.30 7.20 -23.58
C TRP A 57 -10.28 6.43 -22.68
N PRO A 58 -10.01 6.32 -21.37
CA PRO A 58 -8.79 6.74 -20.66
C PRO A 58 -7.56 5.88 -21.01
N THR A 59 -6.36 6.49 -21.00
CA THR A 59 -5.07 5.77 -21.06
C THR A 59 -4.69 5.35 -19.65
N LEU A 60 -4.16 4.13 -19.49
CA LEU A 60 -3.57 3.65 -18.25
C LEU A 60 -2.08 3.44 -18.43
N MET A 61 -1.29 4.14 -17.62
CA MET A 61 0.17 4.02 -17.56
C MET A 61 0.60 3.54 -16.19
N TRP A 62 1.85 3.08 -16.10
CA TRP A 62 2.52 2.75 -14.85
C TRP A 62 3.89 3.42 -14.81
N LEU A 63 4.13 4.19 -13.76
CA LEU A 63 5.38 4.89 -13.52
C LEU A 63 6.16 4.19 -12.42
N LEU A 64 7.48 4.08 -12.60
CA LEU A 64 8.43 3.82 -11.52
C LEU A 64 9.26 5.09 -11.29
N VAL A 65 9.15 5.63 -10.09
CA VAL A 65 9.72 6.92 -9.69
C VAL A 65 10.76 6.69 -8.60
N GLU A 66 11.97 7.22 -8.80
CA GLU A 66 13.02 7.28 -7.79
C GLU A 66 12.99 8.64 -7.11
N VAL A 67 13.03 8.65 -5.78
CA VAL A 67 13.10 9.85 -4.97
C VAL A 67 14.31 9.78 -4.06
N ARG A 68 15.11 10.85 -4.05
CA ARG A 68 16.27 11.01 -3.16
C ARG A 68 16.15 12.31 -2.38
N GLY A 69 16.37 12.26 -1.07
CA GLY A 69 16.52 13.46 -0.25
C GLY A 69 17.90 14.09 -0.38
N ASN A 70 18.13 15.17 0.37
CA ASN A 70 19.40 15.90 0.44
C ASN A 70 19.92 16.28 -0.94
N ASN A 71 19.05 16.86 -1.77
CA ASN A 71 19.37 17.31 -3.12
C ASN A 71 19.99 16.20 -4.01
N GLY A 72 19.53 14.95 -3.84
CA GLY A 72 19.99 13.79 -4.59
C GLY A 72 21.10 12.95 -3.94
N ALA A 73 21.67 13.40 -2.82
CA ALA A 73 22.73 12.66 -2.12
C ALA A 73 22.19 11.57 -1.17
N GLY A 74 20.89 11.61 -0.84
CA GLY A 74 20.26 10.63 0.04
C GLY A 74 20.09 9.23 -0.59
N VAL A 75 19.72 8.27 0.27
CA VAL A 75 19.38 6.91 -0.16
C VAL A 75 18.10 6.93 -1.01
N PRO A 76 18.07 6.26 -2.17
CA PRO A 76 16.90 6.25 -3.03
C PRO A 76 15.72 5.52 -2.39
N SER A 77 14.53 6.08 -2.56
CA SER A 77 13.25 5.43 -2.32
C SER A 77 12.49 5.31 -3.62
N TRP A 78 11.86 4.17 -3.86
CA TRP A 78 11.18 3.86 -5.11
C TRP A 78 9.68 3.87 -4.89
N TYR A 79 8.96 4.50 -5.80
CA TYR A 79 7.52 4.60 -5.77
C TYR A 79 6.94 4.14 -7.10
N GLN A 80 5.85 3.38 -7.05
CA GLN A 80 5.07 3.10 -8.24
C GLN A 80 3.81 3.96 -8.27
N VAL A 81 3.45 4.44 -9.46
CA VAL A 81 2.25 5.26 -9.65
C VAL A 81 1.51 4.76 -10.90
N PRO A 82 0.41 4.00 -10.73
CA PRO A 82 -0.57 3.84 -11.79
C PRO A 82 -1.15 5.21 -12.15
N LEU A 83 -1.00 5.62 -13.40
CA LEU A 83 -1.35 6.95 -13.88
C LEU A 83 -2.43 6.86 -14.95
N GLY A 84 -3.55 7.53 -14.73
CA GLY A 84 -4.63 7.71 -15.70
C GLY A 84 -4.39 8.96 -16.52
N ALA A 85 -4.72 8.89 -17.81
CA ALA A 85 -4.79 10.07 -18.67
C ALA A 85 -6.13 10.12 -19.40
N THR A 86 -6.73 11.31 -19.46
CA THR A 86 -8.03 11.57 -20.09
C THR A 86 -8.04 12.90 -20.84
N ALA A 87 -8.95 13.05 -21.82
CA ALA A 87 -9.16 14.31 -22.52
C ALA A 87 -9.85 15.37 -21.63
N GLU A 88 -10.69 14.93 -20.68
CA GLU A 88 -11.35 15.77 -19.67
C GLU A 88 -11.21 15.07 -18.32
N ARG A 89 -10.92 15.84 -17.26
CA ARG A 89 -10.82 15.30 -15.90
C ARG A 89 -12.19 14.77 -15.44
N PRO A 90 -12.26 13.53 -14.92
CA PRO A 90 -13.50 13.03 -14.33
C PRO A 90 -13.86 13.76 -13.02
N ASP A 91 -15.13 14.15 -12.86
CA ASP A 91 -15.63 14.93 -11.72
C ASP A 91 -15.43 14.25 -10.35
N HIS A 92 -15.45 12.92 -10.30
CA HIS A 92 -15.29 12.14 -9.07
C HIS A 92 -13.83 12.03 -8.60
N VAL A 93 -12.86 12.35 -9.47
CA VAL A 93 -11.43 12.31 -9.10
C VAL A 93 -11.11 13.50 -8.21
N ALA A 94 -10.82 13.22 -6.95
CA ALA A 94 -10.47 14.24 -5.95
C ALA A 94 -9.20 15.01 -6.33
N GLU A 95 -9.11 16.27 -5.90
CA GLU A 95 -7.95 17.14 -6.19
C GLU A 95 -6.62 16.53 -5.76
N SER A 96 -6.58 15.83 -4.63
CA SER A 96 -5.38 15.15 -4.13
C SER A 96 -4.88 14.03 -5.05
N ALA A 97 -5.72 13.50 -5.94
CA ALA A 97 -5.34 12.48 -6.90
C ALA A 97 -4.85 13.06 -8.24
N VAL A 98 -5.00 14.37 -8.47
CA VAL A 98 -4.59 15.00 -9.73
C VAL A 98 -3.09 15.22 -9.74
N LEU A 99 -2.44 14.76 -10.81
CA LEU A 99 -1.03 15.03 -11.09
C LEU A 99 -0.88 16.38 -11.79
N GLY A 100 -1.74 16.67 -12.76
CA GLY A 100 -1.74 17.93 -13.51
C GLY A 100 -2.21 17.75 -14.95
N GLU A 101 -1.84 18.69 -15.81
CA GLU A 101 -2.23 18.71 -17.22
C GLU A 101 -0.99 18.83 -18.11
N ILE A 102 -1.01 18.14 -19.25
CA ILE A 102 0.04 18.20 -20.28
C ILE A 102 -0.57 18.37 -21.67
N SER A 103 0.27 18.73 -22.65
CA SER A 103 -0.10 18.73 -24.07
C SER A 103 0.42 17.46 -24.73
N SER A 104 -0.47 16.54 -25.09
CA SER A 104 -0.11 15.31 -25.81
C SER A 104 -0.46 15.42 -27.31
N PRO A 105 -0.01 14.47 -28.16
CA PRO A 105 -0.44 14.34 -29.55
C PRO A 105 -1.95 14.20 -29.71
N ARG A 106 -2.67 13.78 -28.66
CA ARG A 106 -4.14 13.70 -28.63
C ARG A 106 -4.82 15.00 -28.17
N GLY A 107 -4.05 16.03 -27.85
CA GLY A 107 -4.51 17.33 -27.33
C GLY A 107 -4.26 17.51 -25.84
N PRO A 108 -4.93 18.49 -25.20
CA PRO A 108 -4.89 18.68 -23.75
C PRO A 108 -5.24 17.37 -23.03
N THR A 109 -4.43 17.02 -22.03
CA THR A 109 -4.51 15.72 -21.36
C THR A 109 -4.40 15.91 -19.85
N HIS A 110 -5.45 15.50 -19.14
CA HIS A 110 -5.49 15.53 -17.68
C HIS A 110 -4.92 14.23 -17.11
N LEU A 111 -4.00 14.36 -16.17
CA LEU A 111 -3.28 13.27 -15.54
C LEU A 111 -3.65 13.16 -14.06
N PHE A 112 -3.93 11.94 -13.60
CA PHE A 112 -4.33 11.68 -12.22
C PHE A 112 -4.00 10.24 -11.81
N ASP A 113 -3.97 9.96 -10.50
CA ASP A 113 -3.78 8.62 -9.96
C ASP A 113 -4.89 7.68 -10.48
N ALA A 114 -4.52 6.70 -11.29
CA ALA A 114 -5.48 5.78 -11.90
C ALA A 114 -6.31 5.02 -10.86
N LEU A 115 -5.77 4.82 -9.64
CA LEU A 115 -6.47 4.11 -8.58
C LEU A 115 -7.45 5.01 -7.80
N ALA A 116 -7.63 6.27 -8.21
CA ALA A 116 -8.71 7.13 -7.71
C ALA A 116 -9.98 7.05 -8.58
N ASP A 117 -9.94 6.29 -9.67
CA ASP A 117 -11.04 6.06 -10.60
C ASP A 117 -11.38 4.56 -10.63
N ASP A 118 -12.64 4.20 -10.36
CA ASP A 118 -13.04 2.78 -10.24
C ASP A 118 -12.91 2.02 -11.58
N GLU A 119 -13.10 2.70 -12.72
CA GLU A 119 -12.96 2.08 -14.04
C GLU A 119 -11.49 1.73 -14.34
N LEU A 120 -10.58 2.68 -14.15
CA LEU A 120 -9.14 2.47 -14.30
C LEU A 120 -8.58 1.52 -13.24
N ALA A 121 -9.07 1.56 -12.00
CA ALA A 121 -8.73 0.59 -10.97
C ALA A 121 -9.13 -0.84 -11.37
N LEU A 122 -10.31 -1.01 -11.98
CA LEU A 122 -10.75 -2.30 -12.52
C LEU A 122 -9.91 -2.75 -13.71
N ARG A 123 -9.55 -1.85 -14.63
CA ARG A 123 -8.62 -2.17 -15.74
C ARG A 123 -7.24 -2.57 -15.21
N PHE A 124 -6.73 -1.87 -14.21
CA PHE A 124 -5.47 -2.21 -13.54
C PHE A 124 -5.55 -3.59 -12.86
N ALA A 125 -6.68 -3.91 -12.21
CA ALA A 125 -6.90 -5.23 -11.62
C ALA A 125 -6.84 -6.37 -12.66
N HIS A 126 -7.39 -6.17 -13.86
CA HIS A 126 -7.28 -7.15 -14.96
C HIS A 126 -5.84 -7.38 -15.42
N ILE A 127 -4.96 -6.39 -15.28
CA ILE A 127 -3.53 -6.53 -15.60
C ILE A 127 -2.78 -7.24 -14.47
N VAL A 128 -3.11 -6.92 -13.22
CA VAL A 128 -2.49 -7.52 -12.02
C VAL A 128 -2.88 -8.99 -11.85
N ALA A 129 -4.14 -9.32 -12.10
CA ALA A 129 -4.70 -10.65 -11.86
C ALA A 129 -5.63 -11.07 -13.02
N PRO A 130 -5.07 -11.38 -14.21
CA PRO A 130 -5.85 -11.64 -15.41
C PRO A 130 -6.81 -12.83 -15.28
N ASP A 131 -6.46 -13.84 -14.49
CA ASP A 131 -7.26 -15.06 -14.33
C ASP A 131 -8.48 -14.90 -13.41
N LEU A 132 -8.57 -13.78 -12.66
CA LEU A 132 -9.67 -13.56 -11.71
C LEU A 132 -10.92 -12.94 -12.35
N HIS A 133 -10.76 -12.26 -13.49
CA HIS A 133 -11.83 -11.58 -14.24
C HIS A 133 -12.84 -10.81 -13.36
N PRO A 134 -12.38 -9.84 -12.53
CA PRO A 134 -13.28 -9.08 -11.68
C PRO A 134 -14.25 -8.21 -12.51
N HIS A 135 -15.45 -7.96 -11.99
CA HIS A 135 -16.46 -7.12 -12.66
C HIS A 135 -16.64 -5.74 -12.03
N SER A 136 -16.17 -5.56 -10.80
CA SER A 136 -16.26 -4.33 -10.03
C SER A 136 -15.00 -4.10 -9.21
N ALA A 137 -14.63 -2.83 -9.05
CA ALA A 137 -13.54 -2.40 -8.19
C ALA A 137 -14.05 -1.27 -7.30
N ARG A 138 -13.67 -1.30 -6.02
CA ARG A 138 -13.95 -0.24 -5.06
C ARG A 138 -12.69 0.06 -4.26
N VAL A 139 -12.21 1.29 -4.37
CA VAL A 139 -11.02 1.74 -3.66
C VAL A 139 -11.35 1.91 -2.17
N GLN A 140 -10.48 1.39 -1.30
CA GLN A 140 -10.60 1.55 0.15
C GLN A 140 -9.77 2.75 0.60
N GLY A 141 -10.42 3.74 1.20
CA GLY A 141 -9.75 4.88 1.82
C GLY A 141 -9.12 4.52 3.16
N GLY A 142 -8.16 5.35 3.61
CA GLY A 142 -7.63 5.32 4.98
C GLY A 142 -6.29 4.60 5.18
N GLU A 143 -5.78 3.86 4.20
CA GLU A 143 -4.47 3.21 4.32
C GLU A 143 -3.31 4.20 4.16
N GLN A 144 -2.30 4.07 5.03
CA GLN A 144 -1.17 5.01 5.09
C GLN A 144 -0.01 4.69 4.15
N SER A 145 0.18 3.45 3.71
CA SER A 145 1.39 3.06 2.96
C SER A 145 1.11 2.46 1.58
N ASN A 146 -0.14 2.07 1.31
CA ASN A 146 -0.56 1.35 0.12
C ASN A 146 -1.95 1.81 -0.33
N THR A 147 -2.38 1.35 -1.50
CA THR A 147 -3.76 1.50 -1.95
C THR A 147 -4.41 0.12 -2.02
N SER A 148 -5.51 -0.06 -1.30
CA SER A 148 -6.31 -1.30 -1.34
C SER A 148 -7.55 -1.12 -2.18
N ILE A 149 -7.87 -2.12 -2.99
CA ILE A 149 -9.01 -2.16 -3.90
C ILE A 149 -9.76 -3.46 -3.64
N VAL A 150 -11.02 -3.35 -3.26
CA VAL A 150 -11.92 -4.51 -3.12
C VAL A 150 -12.49 -4.83 -4.50
N LEU A 151 -12.36 -6.09 -4.91
CA LEU A 151 -12.82 -6.60 -6.21
C LEU A 151 -13.97 -7.58 -5.99
N ASP A 152 -15.14 -7.27 -6.54
CA ASP A 152 -16.38 -8.07 -6.43
C ASP A 152 -16.79 -8.47 -5.01
N GLU A 153 -16.33 -7.76 -3.98
CA GLU A 153 -16.50 -8.18 -2.57
C GLU A 153 -15.96 -9.61 -2.29
N ARG A 154 -15.08 -10.13 -3.15
CA ARG A 154 -14.50 -11.48 -3.10
C ARG A 154 -12.99 -11.45 -2.92
N TYR A 155 -12.33 -10.43 -3.47
CA TYR A 155 -10.89 -10.26 -3.39
C TYR A 155 -10.51 -8.86 -2.94
N ILE A 156 -9.32 -8.75 -2.37
CA ILE A 156 -8.70 -7.47 -2.05
C ILE A 156 -7.33 -7.43 -2.71
N MET A 157 -7.12 -6.43 -3.54
CA MET A 157 -5.86 -6.12 -4.19
C MET A 157 -5.18 -4.99 -3.45
N LYS A 158 -3.98 -5.25 -2.95
CA LYS A 158 -3.13 -4.25 -2.31
C LYS A 158 -2.03 -3.87 -3.28
N VAL A 159 -1.98 -2.59 -3.64
CA VAL A 159 -0.98 -1.99 -4.53
C VAL A 159 0.07 -1.29 -3.68
N PHE A 160 1.33 -1.76 -3.77
CA PHE A 160 2.41 -1.26 -2.92
C PHE A 160 2.93 0.08 -3.41
N ARG A 161 2.64 1.21 -2.74
CA ARG A 161 3.01 2.53 -3.28
C ARG A 161 4.50 2.81 -3.22
N ARG A 162 5.12 2.50 -2.08
CA ARG A 162 6.57 2.47 -1.91
C ARG A 162 7.06 1.03 -2.12
N VAL A 163 8.00 0.84 -3.03
CA VAL A 163 8.50 -0.48 -3.42
C VAL A 163 9.99 -0.61 -3.12
N GLN A 164 10.44 -1.83 -2.90
CA GLN A 164 11.85 -2.18 -2.70
C GLN A 164 12.19 -3.37 -3.59
N PRO A 165 13.41 -3.43 -4.17
CA PRO A 165 13.83 -4.59 -4.93
C PRO A 165 13.71 -5.88 -4.13
N GLY A 166 13.14 -6.92 -4.74
CA GLY A 166 12.96 -8.23 -4.12
C GLY A 166 11.53 -8.51 -3.63
N ALA A 167 11.41 -9.60 -2.87
CA ALA A 167 10.14 -10.03 -2.31
C ALA A 167 9.64 -9.02 -1.28
N ASN A 168 8.33 -8.75 -1.30
CA ASN A 168 7.71 -7.95 -0.25
C ASN A 168 7.40 -8.86 0.96
N PRO A 169 7.77 -8.47 2.20
CA PRO A 169 7.48 -9.27 3.39
C PRO A 169 6.00 -9.62 3.56
N ASP A 170 5.08 -8.73 3.15
CA ASP A 170 3.65 -9.01 3.16
C ASP A 170 3.31 -10.21 2.25
N VAL A 171 3.99 -10.34 1.11
CA VAL A 171 3.82 -11.49 0.21
C VAL A 171 4.54 -12.72 0.77
N GLU A 172 5.85 -12.60 1.02
CA GLU A 172 6.71 -13.71 1.43
C GLU A 172 6.21 -14.42 2.69
N VAL A 173 5.88 -13.66 3.73
CA VAL A 173 5.41 -14.21 5.01
C VAL A 173 4.08 -14.94 4.83
N THR A 174 3.15 -14.34 4.07
CA THR A 174 1.83 -14.96 3.87
C THR A 174 1.89 -16.22 3.00
N GLU A 175 2.77 -16.26 1.99
CA GLU A 175 3.04 -17.48 1.23
C GLU A 175 3.69 -18.58 2.09
N ALA A 176 4.69 -18.22 2.91
CA ALA A 176 5.40 -19.16 3.77
C ALA A 176 4.47 -19.78 4.83
N LEU A 177 3.63 -18.96 5.47
CA LEU A 177 2.59 -19.42 6.39
C LEU A 177 1.59 -20.37 5.71
N GLY A 178 1.19 -20.06 4.47
CA GLY A 178 0.35 -20.93 3.67
C GLY A 178 0.96 -22.31 3.41
N LYS A 179 2.28 -22.38 3.16
CA LYS A 179 3.00 -23.63 2.90
C LYS A 179 3.04 -24.57 4.10
N VAL A 180 3.06 -24.03 5.32
CA VAL A 180 2.96 -24.81 6.58
C VAL A 180 1.51 -25.02 7.03
N GLY A 181 0.52 -24.64 6.21
CA GLY A 181 -0.89 -24.88 6.49
C GLY A 181 -1.53 -23.93 7.50
N PHE A 182 -0.91 -22.78 7.79
CA PHE A 182 -1.49 -21.79 8.68
C PHE A 182 -2.60 -20.99 8.00
N GLY A 183 -3.86 -21.39 8.25
CA GLY A 183 -5.03 -20.87 7.55
C GLY A 183 -5.66 -19.58 8.10
N ALA A 184 -5.10 -18.96 9.14
CA ALA A 184 -5.66 -17.74 9.74
C ALA A 184 -5.19 -16.45 9.04
N VAL A 185 -4.39 -16.57 7.98
CA VAL A 185 -3.90 -15.45 7.18
C VAL A 185 -4.19 -15.74 5.70
N PRO A 186 -4.85 -14.82 4.98
CA PRO A 186 -5.17 -15.03 3.56
C PRO A 186 -3.90 -15.12 2.70
N VAL A 187 -3.71 -16.28 2.07
CA VAL A 187 -2.62 -16.49 1.10
C VAL A 187 -2.88 -15.69 -0.19
N PRO A 188 -1.82 -15.21 -0.87
CA PRO A 188 -1.94 -14.60 -2.18
C PRO A 188 -2.61 -15.54 -3.19
N VAL A 189 -3.56 -15.02 -3.97
CA VAL A 189 -4.15 -15.70 -5.14
C VAL A 189 -3.59 -15.18 -6.46
N ALA A 190 -3.00 -13.98 -6.45
CA ALA A 190 -2.22 -13.43 -7.55
C ALA A 190 -1.17 -12.44 -7.00
N ILE A 191 -0.03 -12.34 -7.66
CA ILE A 191 1.05 -11.39 -7.32
C ILE A 191 1.51 -10.75 -8.63
N TRP A 192 1.50 -9.41 -8.68
CA TRP A 192 2.09 -8.69 -9.79
C TRP A 192 3.53 -8.33 -9.46
N ARG A 193 4.47 -8.97 -10.17
CA ARG A 193 5.91 -8.85 -9.96
C ARG A 193 6.61 -8.38 -11.23
N ARG A 194 7.56 -7.45 -11.09
CA ARG A 194 8.43 -7.00 -12.19
C ARG A 194 9.86 -6.87 -11.70
N ASN A 195 10.83 -7.41 -12.44
CA ASN A 195 12.25 -7.39 -12.07
C ASN A 195 12.51 -7.86 -10.63
N GLN A 196 11.84 -8.95 -10.22
CA GLN A 196 11.86 -9.50 -8.86
C GLN A 196 11.25 -8.61 -7.76
N THR A 197 10.68 -7.46 -8.10
CA THR A 197 9.97 -6.56 -7.16
C THR A 197 8.49 -6.87 -7.16
N ASP A 198 7.94 -7.13 -5.98
CA ASP A 198 6.48 -7.24 -5.78
C ASP A 198 5.83 -5.86 -5.81
N LEU A 199 4.89 -5.68 -6.75
CA LEU A 199 4.20 -4.41 -7.00
C LEU A 199 2.75 -4.43 -6.50
N ALA A 200 2.07 -5.56 -6.59
CA ALA A 200 0.74 -5.72 -6.03
C ALA A 200 0.51 -7.17 -5.62
N VAL A 201 -0.38 -7.37 -4.67
CA VAL A 201 -0.83 -8.70 -4.24
C VAL A 201 -2.35 -8.72 -4.16
N VAL A 202 -2.95 -9.82 -4.61
CA VAL A 202 -4.39 -10.07 -4.51
C VAL A 202 -4.63 -11.24 -3.58
N ARG A 203 -5.58 -11.09 -2.66
CA ARG A 203 -5.98 -12.11 -1.69
C ARG A 203 -7.49 -12.24 -1.67
N ARG A 204 -8.00 -13.33 -1.08
CA ARG A 204 -9.43 -13.39 -0.74
C ARG A 204 -9.78 -12.26 0.22
N TYR A 205 -10.90 -11.60 -0.05
CA TYR A 205 -11.42 -10.56 0.82
C TYR A 205 -12.26 -11.20 1.91
N GLU A 206 -11.82 -11.02 3.15
CA GLU A 206 -12.57 -11.44 4.32
C GLU A 206 -13.25 -10.22 4.93
N ARG A 207 -14.58 -10.25 4.96
CA ARG A 207 -15.35 -9.20 5.63
C ARG A 207 -15.10 -9.28 7.13
N SER A 208 -14.40 -8.29 7.66
CA SER A 208 -14.21 -8.16 9.10
C SER A 208 -15.52 -7.77 9.79
N ARG A 209 -15.71 -8.25 11.03
CA ARG A 209 -16.78 -7.77 11.94
C ARG A 209 -16.51 -6.37 12.50
N GLY A 210 -15.30 -5.85 12.33
CA GLY A 210 -14.84 -4.57 12.87
C GLY A 210 -13.34 -4.62 13.16
N GLU A 211 -12.73 -3.48 13.43
CA GLU A 211 -11.32 -3.46 13.85
C GLU A 211 -11.19 -3.86 15.31
N GLY A 212 -10.15 -4.63 15.66
CA GLY A 212 -9.96 -5.08 17.05
C GLY A 212 -9.86 -3.94 18.07
N PHE A 213 -9.34 -2.78 17.65
CA PHE A 213 -9.32 -1.57 18.46
C PHE A 213 -10.72 -1.02 18.72
N GLU A 214 -11.58 -0.97 17.70
CA GLU A 214 -12.98 -0.55 17.86
C GLU A 214 -13.74 -1.49 18.80
N LEU A 215 -13.63 -2.81 18.58
CA LEU A 215 -14.27 -3.81 19.44
C LEU A 215 -13.86 -3.67 20.91
N ALA A 216 -12.55 -3.50 21.17
CA ALA A 216 -12.04 -3.32 22.52
C ALA A 216 -12.51 -1.99 23.16
N THR A 217 -12.48 -0.89 22.39
CA THR A 217 -12.88 0.43 22.91
C THR A 217 -14.39 0.53 23.13
N ASP A 218 -15.21 -0.16 22.34
CA ASP A 218 -16.65 -0.27 22.53
C ASP A 218 -16.98 -1.03 23.82
N SER A 219 -16.25 -2.12 24.10
CA SER A 219 -16.34 -2.86 25.36
C SER A 219 -16.06 -1.97 26.57
N LEU A 220 -14.97 -1.18 26.51
CA LEU A 220 -14.60 -0.23 27.56
C LEU A 220 -15.65 0.88 27.71
N ARG A 221 -16.18 1.40 26.60
CA ARG A 221 -17.22 2.43 26.62
C ARG A 221 -18.49 1.92 27.30
N GLU A 222 -18.90 0.69 27.03
CA GLU A 222 -20.06 0.09 27.71
C GLU A 222 -19.81 -0.09 29.21
N LEU A 223 -18.63 -0.57 29.61
CA LEU A 223 -18.22 -0.65 31.02
C LEU A 223 -18.35 0.70 31.72
N PHE A 224 -17.81 1.77 31.15
CA PHE A 224 -17.83 3.09 31.79
C PHE A 224 -19.25 3.65 31.92
N ASN A 225 -20.08 3.45 30.90
CA ASN A 225 -21.46 3.94 30.89
C ASN A 225 -22.35 3.17 31.87
N ARG A 226 -22.20 1.84 31.95
CA ARG A 226 -23.03 1.00 32.83
C ARG A 226 -22.49 0.85 34.24
N ARG A 227 -21.20 1.13 34.45
CA ARG A 227 -20.46 0.91 35.70
C ARG A 227 -20.55 -0.54 36.19
N ARG A 228 -20.39 -1.48 35.26
CA ARG A 228 -20.39 -2.93 35.51
C ARG A 228 -19.18 -3.57 34.84
N PRO A 229 -18.67 -4.71 35.34
CA PRO A 229 -17.54 -5.40 34.71
C PRO A 229 -17.93 -5.90 33.29
N PRO A 230 -16.97 -6.05 32.36
CA PRO A 230 -17.25 -6.40 30.96
C PRO A 230 -18.07 -7.69 30.80
N ARG A 231 -17.81 -8.70 31.63
CA ARG A 231 -18.54 -9.99 31.65
C ARG A 231 -20.06 -9.89 31.84
N ASP A 232 -20.54 -8.77 32.40
CA ASP A 232 -21.97 -8.52 32.63
C ASP A 232 -22.56 -7.57 31.55
N CYS A 233 -21.77 -7.23 30.53
CA CYS A 233 -22.09 -6.33 29.43
C CYS A 233 -22.31 -7.11 28.12
N LYS A 234 -22.94 -6.48 27.12
CA LYS A 234 -23.24 -7.13 25.84
C LYS A 234 -22.02 -7.18 24.93
N LEU A 235 -21.17 -6.17 25.04
CA LEU A 235 -19.95 -6.01 24.24
C LEU A 235 -18.73 -6.54 25.01
N ASP A 236 -18.88 -7.63 25.77
CA ASP A 236 -17.74 -8.26 26.45
C ASP A 236 -16.71 -8.71 25.41
N PHE A 237 -15.49 -8.23 25.55
CA PHE A 237 -14.39 -8.52 24.63
C PHE A 237 -13.44 -9.60 25.19
N ALA A 238 -13.72 -10.17 26.37
CA ALA A 238 -12.82 -11.12 27.02
C ALA A 238 -12.55 -12.37 26.17
N GLU A 239 -13.57 -12.91 25.52
CA GLU A 239 -13.44 -14.10 24.68
C GLU A 239 -12.69 -13.81 23.38
N ASP A 240 -12.98 -12.68 22.72
CA ASP A 240 -12.25 -12.25 21.52
C ASP A 240 -10.76 -11.99 21.84
N ALA A 241 -10.46 -11.36 22.99
CA ALA A 241 -9.09 -11.17 23.45
C ALA A 241 -8.37 -12.50 23.71
N ARG A 242 -9.07 -13.49 24.30
CA ARG A 242 -8.53 -14.84 24.52
C ARG A 242 -8.22 -15.53 23.20
N LEU A 243 -9.15 -15.48 22.24
CA LEU A 243 -8.98 -16.06 20.90
C LEU A 243 -7.86 -15.37 20.11
N LEU A 244 -7.75 -14.05 20.22
CA LEU A 244 -6.65 -13.28 19.63
C LEU A 244 -5.31 -13.76 20.18
N GLY A 245 -5.18 -13.91 21.51
CA GLY A 245 -3.96 -14.42 22.13
C GLY A 245 -3.58 -15.82 21.65
N GLN A 246 -4.55 -16.71 21.52
CA GLN A 246 -4.32 -18.07 20.99
C GLN A 246 -3.89 -18.04 19.51
N ASN A 247 -4.56 -17.25 18.68
CA ASN A 247 -4.23 -17.15 17.25
C ASN A 247 -2.86 -16.52 17.02
N VAL A 248 -2.47 -15.51 17.81
CA VAL A 248 -1.12 -14.93 17.77
C VAL A 248 -0.06 -15.94 18.20
N ALA A 249 -0.34 -16.76 19.23
CA ALA A 249 0.57 -17.82 19.63
C ALA A 249 0.75 -18.87 18.52
N HIS A 250 -0.35 -19.31 17.89
CA HIS A 250 -0.29 -20.24 16.76
C HIS A 250 0.44 -19.63 15.55
N LEU A 251 0.24 -18.34 15.27
CA LEU A 251 0.98 -17.62 14.23
C LEU A 251 2.49 -17.68 14.49
N HIS A 252 2.93 -17.41 15.72
CA HIS A 252 4.36 -17.48 16.06
C HIS A 252 4.95 -18.88 15.88
N VAL A 253 4.20 -19.92 16.24
CA VAL A 253 4.63 -21.32 16.00
C VAL A 253 4.73 -21.60 14.50
N ALA A 254 3.75 -21.17 13.70
CA ALA A 254 3.78 -21.33 12.25
C ALA A 254 4.93 -20.56 11.59
N LEU A 255 5.25 -19.36 12.07
CA LEU A 255 6.42 -18.60 11.60
C LEU A 255 7.73 -19.35 11.90
N ALA A 256 7.86 -19.91 13.11
CA ALA A 256 9.02 -20.72 13.49
C ALA A 256 9.15 -21.99 12.64
N GLU A 257 8.03 -22.63 12.27
CA GLU A 257 8.03 -23.77 11.36
C GLU A 257 8.44 -23.36 9.93
N ALA A 258 7.91 -22.23 9.45
CA ALA A 258 8.13 -21.77 8.07
C ALA A 258 9.53 -21.20 7.82
N PHE A 259 10.11 -20.49 8.79
CA PHE A 259 11.38 -19.76 8.66
C PHE A 259 12.50 -20.33 9.53
N GLY A 260 12.21 -21.32 10.37
CA GLY A 260 13.12 -21.77 11.42
C GLY A 260 13.02 -20.87 12.66
N ALA A 261 13.57 -21.37 13.77
CA ALA A 261 13.71 -20.63 14.99
C ALA A 261 15.06 -20.93 15.65
N GLU A 262 15.68 -19.89 16.18
CA GLU A 262 16.90 -19.97 16.95
C GLU A 262 16.65 -19.45 18.37
N ARG A 263 17.57 -19.74 19.30
CA ARG A 263 17.49 -19.15 20.63
C ARG A 263 17.62 -17.65 20.50
N ALA A 264 16.73 -16.92 21.17
CA ALA A 264 16.81 -15.47 21.24
C ALA A 264 18.15 -15.04 21.85
N ASP A 265 18.83 -14.13 21.16
CA ASP A 265 19.94 -13.36 21.72
C ASP A 265 19.36 -12.04 22.24
N GLY A 266 18.94 -12.05 23.51
CA GLY A 266 18.35 -10.88 24.11
C GLY A 266 19.32 -9.70 24.22
N ALA A 267 20.64 -9.93 24.17
CA ALA A 267 21.62 -8.86 24.11
C ALA A 267 21.70 -8.21 22.72
N ALA A 268 21.59 -9.00 21.66
CA ALA A 268 21.44 -8.49 20.30
C ALA A 268 20.14 -7.67 20.18
N TRP A 269 19.00 -8.21 20.63
CA TRP A 269 17.71 -7.52 20.60
C TRP A 269 17.73 -6.20 21.37
N ALA A 270 18.28 -6.18 22.58
CA ALA A 270 18.40 -4.95 23.38
C ALA A 270 19.22 -3.88 22.63
N THR A 271 20.28 -4.31 21.94
CA THR A 271 21.14 -3.42 21.14
C THR A 271 20.37 -2.83 19.96
N ASP A 272 19.64 -3.65 19.20
CA ASP A 272 18.85 -3.19 18.06
C ASP A 272 17.70 -2.28 18.49
N MET A 273 16.99 -2.63 19.56
CA MET A 273 15.90 -1.82 20.12
C MET A 273 16.41 -0.45 20.61
N ALA A 274 17.57 -0.40 21.25
CA ALA A 274 18.20 0.87 21.65
C ALA A 274 18.62 1.71 20.42
N ALA A 275 19.23 1.09 19.42
CA ALA A 275 19.60 1.77 18.18
C ALA A 275 18.38 2.34 17.45
N GLN A 276 17.25 1.61 17.43
CA GLN A 276 16.00 2.10 16.87
C GLN A 276 15.38 3.21 17.72
N LEU A 277 15.40 3.08 19.05
CA LEU A 277 14.93 4.13 19.98
C LEU A 277 15.64 5.44 19.70
N HIS A 278 16.97 5.47 19.64
CA HIS A 278 17.72 6.70 19.36
C HIS A 278 17.44 7.27 17.97
N ARG A 279 17.11 6.41 17.00
CA ARG A 279 16.75 6.85 15.65
C ARG A 279 15.40 7.56 15.60
N VAL A 280 14.43 7.11 16.41
CA VAL A 280 13.05 7.64 16.39
C VAL A 280 12.76 8.61 17.52
N ALA A 281 13.61 8.66 18.55
CA ALA A 281 13.42 9.53 19.68
C ALA A 281 13.56 11.00 19.26
N SER A 282 12.42 11.67 19.10
CA SER A 282 12.39 13.12 19.27
C SER A 282 12.81 13.44 20.71
N GLY A 283 13.57 14.51 20.95
CA GLY A 283 14.16 14.89 22.25
C GLY A 283 13.17 15.14 23.41
N LYS A 284 11.93 14.68 23.29
CA LYS A 284 10.86 14.66 24.30
C LYS A 284 10.77 13.31 25.05
N LEU A 285 11.53 12.29 24.64
CA LEU A 285 11.54 10.97 25.28
C LEU A 285 12.75 10.86 26.24
N ASP A 286 12.50 10.31 27.43
CA ASP A 286 13.54 9.86 28.37
C ASP A 286 14.09 8.52 27.90
N THR A 287 15.06 8.56 26.98
CA THR A 287 15.63 7.37 26.35
C THR A 287 16.39 6.51 27.35
N GLU A 288 17.07 7.12 28.33
CA GLU A 288 17.81 6.39 29.38
C GLU A 288 16.89 5.48 30.20
N ARG A 289 15.69 5.96 30.56
CA ARG A 289 14.72 5.14 31.29
C ARG A 289 14.20 3.96 30.47
N ILE A 290 14.03 4.15 29.17
CA ILE A 290 13.55 3.11 28.25
C ILE A 290 14.65 2.06 28.03
N GLU A 291 15.90 2.48 27.82
CA GLU A 291 17.05 1.58 27.65
C GLU A 291 17.26 0.66 28.85
N LYS A 292 17.09 1.16 30.08
CA LYS A 292 17.14 0.33 31.31
C LYS A 292 16.13 -0.82 31.31
N ILE A 293 15.04 -0.71 30.56
CA ILE A 293 14.07 -1.80 30.40
C ILE A 293 14.62 -2.81 29.38
N TYR A 294 15.21 -2.34 28.28
CA TYR A 294 15.81 -3.20 27.25
C TYR A 294 17.00 -4.00 27.79
N ASP A 295 17.79 -3.42 28.70
CA ASP A 295 18.92 -4.11 29.32
C ASP A 295 18.52 -5.37 30.11
N ARG A 296 17.26 -5.49 30.54
CA ARG A 296 16.74 -6.71 31.17
C ARG A 296 16.67 -7.90 30.22
N LEU A 297 16.70 -7.66 28.90
CA LEU A 297 16.77 -8.71 27.89
C LEU A 297 18.19 -9.26 27.74
N ARG A 298 19.22 -8.54 28.22
CA ARG A 298 20.63 -8.98 28.11
C ARG A 298 20.99 -10.11 29.09
N THR A 299 20.12 -10.39 30.07
CA THR A 299 20.29 -11.39 31.14
C THR A 299 19.36 -12.57 30.95
#